data_AF-A0A7S1RIC5-F1
#
_entry.id   AF-A0A7S1RIC5-F1
#
_cell.length_a   1.000
_cell.length_b   1.000
_cell.length_c   1.000
_cell.angle_alpha   90.00
_cell.angle_beta   90.00
_cell.angle_gamma   90.00
#
_symmetry.space_group_name_H-M   'P 1'
#
loop_
_entity.id
_entity.type
_entity.pdbx_description
1 polymer ?
#
loop_
_entity_poly.entity_id
_entity_poly.type
_entity_poly.pdbx_seq_one_letter_code
_entity_poly.pdbx_strand_id
1 'polypeptide(L)'
;AWCRDRPGEFFEGDKHRHVEVKIAGLLAGKVIIVKRSCMERFSLARYFPLAWKRTQPLYGVLASGPFRVRPAGMPESSHVRVNECPYAPLHGMSLSGGGYASDPHVKGRASLGYSLLMELQWVRDPNANVENWFLTDIEKIVQEAWHLNPHSGKGMMLPGEMFVNVGQNPKVGSSIRETQHTQLCEGSVSSYPVLQLASSPRFSAKLGAHLDLVDVGPPEASQDQSGLLVKLDTESPTSPEVLELLISLRLRLLERLGGSDSIDFLVLATANERGGLLVLFAPVAQLVKIGDKKPDFADWANPLTGELSEACGLQEARVDFGKGVGQFLVAKQSLRQQILAGGEDLLRRIWAFNRVPGAREAIEGFLREREVFSG
;
A
#
# COMPACT_ATOMS: atom_id res chain seq x y z
N ALA A 1 -21.69 -36.66 -11.33
CA ALA A 1 -20.54 -37.56 -11.55
C ALA A 1 -19.23 -36.77 -11.54
N TRP A 2 -19.06 -35.80 -12.44
CA TRP A 2 -17.81 -35.02 -12.58
C TRP A 2 -17.31 -34.30 -11.30
N CYS A 3 -18.19 -33.60 -10.55
CA CYS A 3 -17.78 -32.89 -9.31
C CYS A 3 -17.34 -33.82 -8.16
N ARG A 4 -17.65 -35.12 -8.22
CA ARG A 4 -17.26 -36.12 -7.22
C ARG A 4 -15.81 -36.57 -7.41
N ASP A 5 -15.32 -36.52 -8.65
CA ASP A 5 -14.05 -37.15 -9.06
C ASP A 5 -12.88 -36.15 -9.09
N ARG A 6 -13.13 -34.87 -8.77
CA ARG A 6 -12.13 -33.77 -8.70
C ARG A 6 -12.25 -32.91 -7.43
N PRO A 7 -12.31 -33.50 -6.21
CA PRO A 7 -12.42 -32.71 -4.99
C PRO A 7 -11.12 -31.90 -4.76
N GLY A 8 -11.24 -30.59 -4.61
CA GLY A 8 -10.11 -29.69 -4.32
C GLY A 8 -9.38 -29.11 -5.53
N GLU A 9 -9.85 -29.36 -6.77
CA GLU A 9 -9.30 -28.73 -7.97
C GLU A 9 -9.61 -27.21 -7.96
N PHE A 10 -8.60 -26.40 -8.27
CA PHE A 10 -8.75 -24.94 -8.36
C PHE A 10 -9.21 -24.56 -9.77
N PHE A 11 -10.38 -23.91 -9.86
CA PHE A 11 -10.96 -23.46 -11.13
C PHE A 11 -10.72 -21.97 -11.28
N GLU A 12 -9.56 -21.63 -11.82
CA GLU A 12 -9.16 -20.26 -12.04
C GLU A 12 -10.18 -19.55 -12.94
N GLY A 13 -10.70 -18.40 -12.48
CA GLY A 13 -11.70 -17.61 -13.22
C GLY A 13 -13.16 -18.10 -13.15
N ASP A 14 -13.44 -19.32 -12.66
CA ASP A 14 -14.80 -19.88 -12.59
C ASP A 14 -15.27 -20.11 -11.14
N LYS A 15 -15.68 -18.99 -10.52
CA LYS A 15 -16.11 -18.95 -9.10
C LYS A 15 -17.35 -19.81 -8.84
N HIS A 16 -18.28 -19.88 -9.79
CA HIS A 16 -19.51 -20.66 -9.65
C HIS A 16 -19.20 -22.16 -9.59
N ARG A 17 -18.33 -22.63 -10.48
CA ARG A 17 -17.91 -24.02 -10.51
C ARG A 17 -17.13 -24.44 -9.27
N HIS A 18 -16.36 -23.52 -8.69
CA HIS A 18 -15.70 -23.76 -7.41
C HIS A 18 -16.69 -23.98 -6.25
N VAL A 19 -17.80 -23.22 -6.24
CA VAL A 19 -18.89 -23.40 -5.26
C VAL A 19 -19.62 -24.72 -5.50
N GLU A 20 -19.94 -25.07 -6.76
CA GLU A 20 -20.61 -26.33 -7.11
C GLU A 20 -19.80 -27.56 -6.70
N VAL A 21 -18.49 -27.57 -6.97
CA VAL A 21 -17.60 -28.68 -6.59
C VAL A 21 -17.46 -28.77 -5.07
N LYS A 22 -17.40 -27.65 -4.36
CA LYS A 22 -17.38 -27.64 -2.88
C LYS A 22 -18.68 -28.19 -2.29
N ILE A 23 -19.84 -27.81 -2.82
CA ILE A 23 -21.15 -28.33 -2.39
C ILE A 23 -21.28 -29.83 -2.71
N ALA A 24 -20.94 -30.25 -3.93
CA ALA A 24 -20.99 -31.65 -4.32
C ALA A 24 -20.03 -32.52 -3.50
N GLY A 25 -18.82 -32.02 -3.22
CA GLY A 25 -17.83 -32.68 -2.37
C GLY A 25 -18.29 -32.83 -0.91
N LEU A 26 -18.99 -31.83 -0.37
CA LEU A 26 -19.64 -31.91 0.95
C LEU A 26 -20.74 -32.97 0.97
N LEU A 27 -21.67 -32.93 0.01
CA LEU A 27 -22.80 -33.86 -0.06
C LEU A 27 -22.33 -35.31 -0.28
N ALA A 28 -21.22 -35.50 -0.99
CA ALA A 28 -20.61 -36.80 -1.21
C ALA A 28 -19.71 -37.28 -0.06
N GLY A 29 -19.52 -36.48 1.00
CA GLY A 29 -18.59 -36.80 2.10
C GLY A 29 -17.12 -36.91 1.67
N LYS A 30 -16.73 -36.24 0.58
CA LYS A 30 -15.38 -36.26 0.01
C LYS A 30 -14.54 -35.03 0.36
N VAL A 31 -15.17 -33.98 0.90
CA VAL A 31 -14.51 -32.77 1.38
C VAL A 31 -14.84 -32.58 2.85
N ILE A 32 -13.82 -32.50 3.69
CA ILE A 32 -13.96 -32.08 5.08
C ILE A 32 -13.81 -30.57 5.09
N ILE A 33 -14.83 -29.86 5.56
CA ILE A 33 -14.69 -28.43 5.82
C ILE A 33 -14.35 -28.22 7.28
N VAL A 34 -13.16 -27.67 7.49
CA VAL A 34 -12.77 -27.12 8.79
C VAL A 34 -13.40 -25.73 8.89
N LYS A 35 -14.23 -25.52 9.90
CA LYS A 35 -14.81 -24.21 10.18
C LYS A 35 -13.69 -23.20 10.41
N ARG A 36 -13.88 -21.97 9.92
CA ARG A 36 -12.93 -20.87 10.15
C ARG A 36 -12.68 -20.68 11.64
N SER A 37 -13.72 -20.71 12.47
CA SER A 37 -13.59 -20.61 13.93
C SER A 37 -12.85 -21.78 14.57
N CYS A 38 -12.80 -22.96 13.93
CA CYS A 38 -11.95 -24.06 14.39
C CYS A 38 -10.48 -23.81 14.03
N MET A 39 -10.19 -23.26 12.84
CA MET A 39 -8.84 -22.88 12.43
C MET A 39 -8.28 -21.71 13.25
N GLU A 40 -9.08 -20.67 13.46
CA GLU A 40 -8.70 -19.47 14.22
C GLU A 40 -8.53 -19.74 15.72
N ARG A 41 -8.94 -20.90 16.25
CA ARG A 41 -8.59 -21.29 17.63
C ARG A 41 -7.13 -21.71 17.78
N PHE A 42 -6.48 -22.12 16.68
CA PHE A 42 -5.08 -22.53 16.69
C PHE A 42 -4.11 -21.35 16.57
N SER A 43 -4.58 -20.19 16.10
CA SER A 43 -3.83 -18.94 16.12
C SER A 43 -4.54 -17.97 17.08
N LEU A 44 -3.89 -17.53 18.17
CA LEU A 44 -4.42 -16.48 19.04
C LEU A 44 -4.36 -15.12 18.32
N ALA A 45 -4.99 -15.00 17.16
CA ALA A 45 -5.02 -13.80 16.34
C ALA A 45 -5.73 -12.69 17.11
N ARG A 46 -4.94 -11.77 17.68
CA ARG A 46 -5.43 -10.55 18.30
C ARG A 46 -5.46 -9.47 17.25
N TYR A 47 -6.60 -8.80 17.12
CA TYR A 47 -6.77 -7.71 16.16
C TYR A 47 -6.95 -6.40 16.91
N PHE A 48 -6.33 -5.34 16.40
CA PHE A 48 -6.65 -3.97 16.76
C PHE A 48 -7.57 -3.41 15.67
N PRO A 49 -8.88 -3.30 15.93
CA PRO A 49 -9.82 -2.75 14.97
C PRO A 49 -9.71 -1.23 14.92
N LEU A 50 -9.56 -0.70 13.73
CA LEU A 50 -9.60 0.72 13.43
C LEU A 50 -10.87 1.00 12.65
N ALA A 51 -11.63 2.02 13.03
CA ALA A 51 -12.85 2.40 12.34
C ALA A 51 -12.83 3.89 12.04
N TRP A 52 -13.24 4.26 10.83
CA TRP A 52 -13.36 5.67 10.42
C TRP A 52 -14.54 5.84 9.46
N LYS A 53 -14.90 7.09 9.20
CA LYS A 53 -15.86 7.42 8.14
C LYS A 53 -15.08 8.01 6.98
N ARG A 54 -15.18 7.38 5.81
CA ARG A 54 -14.48 7.83 4.60
C ARG A 54 -14.89 9.26 4.26
N THR A 55 -13.92 10.14 4.15
CA THR A 55 -14.13 11.56 3.82
C THR A 55 -14.01 11.80 2.31
N GLN A 56 -13.13 11.06 1.64
CA GLN A 56 -12.87 11.19 0.22
C GLN A 56 -13.18 9.88 -0.51
N PRO A 57 -13.82 9.89 -1.69
CA PRO A 57 -14.10 8.65 -2.38
C PRO A 57 -12.82 7.91 -2.80
N LEU A 58 -12.85 6.59 -2.76
CA LEU A 58 -11.79 5.76 -3.33
C LEU A 58 -12.04 5.57 -4.82
N TYR A 59 -11.05 5.89 -5.64
CA TYR A 59 -11.12 5.81 -7.09
C TYR A 59 -10.05 4.88 -7.66
N GLY A 60 -10.43 4.11 -8.67
CA GLY A 60 -9.51 3.46 -9.60
C GLY A 60 -9.52 4.15 -10.95
N VAL A 61 -8.48 3.96 -11.76
CA VAL A 61 -8.42 4.48 -13.14
C VAL A 61 -8.02 3.35 -14.07
N LEU A 62 -8.91 3.00 -15.00
CA LEU A 62 -8.66 2.06 -16.08
C LEU A 62 -8.51 2.82 -17.40
N ALA A 63 -8.19 2.11 -18.48
CA ALA A 63 -8.19 2.69 -19.83
C ALA A 63 -9.52 3.35 -20.23
N SER A 64 -10.64 2.90 -19.66
CA SER A 64 -11.98 3.50 -19.87
C SER A 64 -12.23 4.78 -19.06
N GLY A 65 -11.31 5.17 -18.18
CA GLY A 65 -11.41 6.34 -17.33
C GLY A 65 -11.51 6.01 -15.83
N PRO A 66 -11.69 7.04 -14.99
CA PRO A 66 -11.82 6.88 -13.55
C PRO A 66 -13.17 6.21 -13.19
N PHE A 67 -13.13 5.31 -12.22
CA PHE A 67 -14.32 4.69 -11.64
C PHE A 67 -14.25 4.74 -10.12
N ARG A 68 -15.42 4.87 -9.49
CA ARG A 68 -15.52 4.98 -8.03
C ARG A 68 -15.68 3.60 -7.41
N VAL A 69 -14.73 3.23 -6.55
CA VAL A 69 -14.73 1.97 -5.79
C VAL A 69 -15.54 2.13 -4.50
N ARG A 70 -15.31 3.22 -3.76
CA ARG A 70 -16.00 3.53 -2.50
C ARG A 70 -16.48 4.99 -2.51
N PRO A 71 -17.74 5.30 -2.23
CA PRO A 71 -18.17 6.69 -2.03
C PRO A 71 -17.69 7.27 -0.69
N ALA A 72 -17.61 8.60 -0.63
CA ALA A 72 -17.48 9.31 0.64
C ALA A 72 -18.69 9.06 1.55
N GLY A 73 -18.48 9.20 2.84
CA GLY A 73 -19.49 9.01 3.88
C GLY A 73 -19.69 7.56 4.33
N MET A 74 -19.04 6.59 3.68
CA MET A 74 -19.16 5.18 4.09
C MET A 74 -18.36 4.88 5.36
N PRO A 75 -18.90 4.02 6.25
CA PRO A 75 -18.12 3.48 7.35
C PRO A 75 -17.05 2.54 6.80
N GLU A 76 -15.83 2.71 7.28
CA GLU A 76 -14.68 1.89 6.94
C GLU A 76 -14.10 1.27 8.21
N SER A 77 -13.41 0.14 8.03
CA SER A 77 -12.63 -0.43 9.12
C SER A 77 -11.38 -1.11 8.60
N SER A 78 -10.38 -1.22 9.46
CA SER A 78 -9.17 -1.99 9.23
C SER A 78 -8.88 -2.86 10.44
N HIS A 79 -8.31 -4.04 10.18
CA HIS A 79 -7.93 -4.98 11.22
C HIS A 79 -6.42 -5.19 11.17
N VAL A 80 -5.73 -4.63 12.17
CA VAL A 80 -4.28 -4.82 12.35
C VAL A 80 -4.06 -6.06 13.20
N ARG A 81 -3.29 -7.04 12.71
CA ARG A 81 -2.95 -8.25 13.48
C ARG A 81 -1.84 -7.95 14.48
N VAL A 82 -2.17 -7.97 15.77
CA VAL A 82 -1.30 -7.59 16.90
C VAL A 82 -0.21 -8.63 17.18
N ASN A 83 -0.48 -9.91 16.93
CA ASN A 83 0.42 -11.03 17.26
C ASN A 83 1.09 -11.67 16.04
N GLU A 84 0.79 -11.20 14.82
CA GLU A 84 1.51 -11.54 13.59
C GLU A 84 2.45 -10.41 13.16
N CYS A 85 2.96 -9.64 14.12
CA CYS A 85 4.25 -8.99 13.93
C CYS A 85 5.37 -10.05 14.17
N PRO A 86 6.12 -10.54 13.17
CA PRO A 86 5.71 -11.07 11.85
C PRO A 86 6.69 -12.10 11.22
N TYR A 87 6.53 -12.40 9.92
CA TYR A 87 7.48 -13.10 9.03
C TYR A 87 8.96 -12.64 9.12
N ALA A 88 9.24 -11.45 9.68
CA ALA A 88 10.56 -10.96 10.12
C ALA A 88 10.34 -9.88 11.19
N PRO A 89 11.12 -9.73 12.27
CA PRO A 89 10.79 -8.82 13.38
C PRO A 89 10.25 -7.43 12.94
N LEU A 90 9.04 -7.08 13.40
CA LEU A 90 8.42 -5.75 13.33
C LEU A 90 7.87 -5.26 11.96
N HIS A 91 7.64 -6.16 10.99
CA HIS A 91 6.91 -5.95 9.72
C HIS A 91 5.48 -6.57 9.67
N GLY A 92 4.43 -5.84 10.04
CA GLY A 92 3.03 -6.32 10.04
C GLY A 92 2.25 -6.06 8.75
N MET A 93 1.01 -6.56 8.69
CA MET A 93 0.02 -6.22 7.65
C MET A 93 -1.32 -5.83 8.26
N SER A 94 -2.00 -4.84 7.67
CA SER A 94 -3.41 -4.54 7.93
C SER A 94 -4.29 -5.04 6.79
N LEU A 95 -5.51 -5.47 7.10
CA LEU A 95 -6.51 -5.84 6.09
C LEU A 95 -7.70 -4.89 6.15
N SER A 96 -8.21 -4.48 4.98
CA SER A 96 -9.47 -3.76 4.91
C SER A 96 -10.60 -4.64 5.47
N GLY A 97 -11.49 -4.04 6.26
CA GLY A 97 -12.53 -4.74 7.03
C GLY A 97 -13.70 -5.26 6.18
N GLY A 98 -14.63 -5.96 6.84
CA GLY A 98 -15.74 -6.67 6.19
C GLY A 98 -15.87 -8.16 6.58
N GLY A 99 -15.11 -8.61 7.58
CA GLY A 99 -15.27 -9.93 8.18
C GLY A 99 -16.44 -10.01 9.17
N TYR A 100 -16.80 -11.25 9.55
CA TYR A 100 -17.86 -11.57 10.52
C TYR A 100 -17.86 -10.73 11.81
N ALA A 101 -16.69 -10.29 12.29
CA ALA A 101 -16.54 -9.49 13.51
C ALA A 101 -17.01 -8.03 13.37
N SER A 102 -17.03 -7.48 12.14
CA SER A 102 -17.36 -6.07 11.87
C SER A 102 -18.79 -5.85 11.34
N ASP A 103 -19.54 -6.92 11.03
CA ASP A 103 -20.90 -6.79 10.47
C ASP A 103 -21.94 -6.51 11.59
N PRO A 104 -22.62 -5.34 11.58
CA PRO A 104 -23.62 -4.99 12.58
C PRO A 104 -24.85 -5.91 12.55
N HIS A 105 -25.15 -6.58 11.43
CA HIS A 105 -26.25 -7.54 11.32
C HIS A 105 -25.98 -8.82 12.14
N VAL A 106 -24.72 -9.15 12.40
CA VAL A 106 -24.30 -10.30 13.20
C VAL A 106 -24.61 -10.09 14.70
N LYS A 107 -24.54 -8.84 15.20
CA LYS A 107 -24.81 -8.54 16.61
C LYS A 107 -26.30 -8.64 17.00
N GLY A 108 -27.21 -8.67 16.03
CA GLY A 108 -28.66 -8.58 16.30
C GLY A 108 -29.50 -9.80 15.88
N ARG A 109 -29.07 -10.61 14.90
CA ARG A 109 -29.87 -11.75 14.42
C ARG A 109 -28.97 -12.90 13.97
N ALA A 110 -28.69 -13.82 14.89
CA ALA A 110 -28.13 -15.12 14.56
C ALA A 110 -29.16 -15.96 13.79
N SER A 111 -29.32 -15.74 12.48
CA SER A 111 -29.84 -16.82 11.65
C SER A 111 -28.72 -17.85 11.52
N LEU A 112 -28.95 -19.06 12.02
CA LEU A 112 -27.98 -20.16 11.98
C LEU A 112 -27.37 -20.32 10.57
N GLY A 113 -28.18 -20.10 9.54
CA GLY A 113 -27.76 -20.15 8.13
C GLY A 113 -26.69 -19.11 7.78
N TYR A 114 -26.84 -17.84 8.18
CA TYR A 114 -25.86 -16.81 7.86
C TYR A 114 -24.51 -17.07 8.53
N SER A 115 -24.52 -17.54 9.78
CA SER A 115 -23.29 -17.94 10.49
C SER A 115 -22.57 -19.09 9.80
N LEU A 116 -23.29 -20.10 9.31
CA LEU A 116 -22.70 -21.22 8.58
C LEU A 116 -22.14 -20.78 7.23
N LEU A 117 -22.87 -19.99 6.45
CA LEU A 117 -22.38 -19.47 5.16
C LEU A 117 -21.10 -18.62 5.34
N MET A 118 -21.00 -17.85 6.42
CA MET A 118 -19.80 -17.08 6.76
C MET A 118 -18.64 -17.97 7.22
N GLU A 119 -18.88 -18.98 8.05
CA GLU A 119 -17.89 -19.99 8.46
C GLU A 119 -17.31 -20.76 7.26
N LEU A 120 -18.09 -20.90 6.19
CA LEU A 120 -17.70 -21.52 4.93
C LEU A 120 -17.09 -20.54 3.91
N GLN A 121 -17.00 -19.25 4.26
CA GLN A 121 -16.57 -18.12 3.40
C GLN A 121 -17.39 -17.97 2.10
N TRP A 122 -18.68 -18.33 2.16
CA TRP A 122 -19.60 -18.31 1.01
C TRP A 122 -20.35 -17.00 0.84
N VAL A 123 -20.64 -16.29 1.94
CA VAL A 123 -21.08 -14.90 1.86
C VAL A 123 -19.84 -14.03 1.83
N ARG A 124 -19.68 -13.29 0.74
CA ARG A 124 -18.68 -12.24 0.60
C ARG A 124 -19.43 -10.94 0.47
N ASP A 125 -19.15 -9.97 1.34
CA ASP A 125 -19.50 -8.59 1.00
C ASP A 125 -18.69 -8.24 -0.26
N PRO A 126 -19.33 -7.99 -1.41
CA PRO A 126 -18.62 -7.63 -2.63
C PRO A 126 -17.85 -6.31 -2.45
N ASN A 127 -18.23 -5.47 -1.49
CA ASN A 127 -17.50 -4.26 -1.17
C ASN A 127 -16.28 -4.54 -0.29
N ALA A 128 -16.29 -5.57 0.56
CA ALA A 128 -15.17 -5.92 1.44
C ALA A 128 -13.91 -6.38 0.68
N ASN A 129 -14.06 -6.93 -0.53
CA ASN A 129 -12.93 -7.32 -1.38
C ASN A 129 -12.53 -6.18 -2.31
N VAL A 130 -11.83 -5.19 -1.74
CA VAL A 130 -11.14 -4.17 -2.53
C VAL A 130 -9.84 -4.79 -3.04
N GLU A 131 -9.57 -4.70 -4.36
CA GLU A 131 -8.30 -5.13 -4.93
C GLU A 131 -7.15 -4.26 -4.40
N ASN A 132 -5.95 -4.81 -4.30
CA ASN A 132 -4.77 -4.10 -3.86
C ASN A 132 -4.02 -3.42 -5.02
N TRP A 133 -3.88 -4.14 -6.13
CA TRP A 133 -3.19 -3.61 -7.29
C TRP A 133 -3.99 -2.48 -7.92
N PHE A 134 -3.31 -1.43 -8.38
CA PHE A 134 -3.92 -0.27 -9.04
C PHE A 134 -4.85 0.59 -8.16
N LEU A 135 -5.02 0.23 -6.88
CA LEU A 135 -5.94 0.88 -5.94
C LEU A 135 -5.20 1.30 -4.67
N THR A 136 -4.44 2.39 -4.75
CA THR A 136 -3.75 3.00 -3.60
C THR A 136 -4.76 3.76 -2.74
N ASP A 137 -5.04 3.26 -1.52
CA ASP A 137 -5.98 3.91 -0.60
C ASP A 137 -5.25 4.80 0.40
N ILE A 138 -4.98 6.03 -0.05
CA ILE A 138 -4.26 7.06 0.73
C ILE A 138 -4.95 7.34 2.06
N GLU A 139 -6.29 7.42 2.08
CA GLU A 139 -7.03 7.68 3.31
C GLU A 139 -6.89 6.53 4.30
N LYS A 140 -6.95 5.27 3.85
CA LYS A 140 -6.66 4.12 4.72
C LYS A 140 -5.25 4.19 5.31
N ILE A 141 -4.23 4.45 4.48
CA ILE A 141 -2.82 4.54 4.91
C ILE A 141 -2.66 5.62 6.00
N VAL A 142 -3.20 6.81 5.75
CA VAL A 142 -3.10 7.95 6.67
C VAL A 142 -3.88 7.69 7.96
N GLN A 143 -5.10 7.15 7.87
CA GLN A 143 -5.91 6.83 9.05
C GLN A 143 -5.23 5.78 9.92
N GLU A 144 -4.67 4.74 9.33
CA GLU A 144 -3.94 3.72 10.08
C GLU A 144 -2.69 4.27 10.75
N ALA A 145 -1.86 5.02 10.02
CA ALA A 145 -0.69 5.66 10.60
C ALA A 145 -1.07 6.62 11.74
N TRP A 146 -2.16 7.38 11.58
CA TRP A 146 -2.64 8.28 12.62
C TRP A 146 -3.07 7.52 13.88
N HIS A 147 -3.81 6.41 13.76
CA HIS A 147 -4.27 5.66 14.94
C HIS A 147 -3.17 4.82 15.61
N LEU A 148 -2.12 4.45 14.88
CA LEU A 148 -1.03 3.59 15.38
C LEU A 148 0.14 4.36 15.99
N ASN A 149 0.16 5.69 15.89
CA ASN A 149 1.22 6.53 16.44
C ASN A 149 0.68 7.54 17.44
N PRO A 150 1.48 7.98 18.42
CA PRO A 150 1.06 9.06 19.30
C PRO A 150 0.98 10.39 18.55
N HIS A 151 0.01 11.23 18.90
CA HIS A 151 -0.18 12.58 18.36
C HIS A 151 0.61 13.62 19.16
N SER A 152 1.76 13.21 19.69
CA SER A 152 2.64 14.04 20.49
C SER A 152 4.09 13.77 20.13
N GLY A 153 4.99 14.59 20.67
CA GLY A 153 6.42 14.41 20.43
C GLY A 153 6.96 13.09 20.97
N LYS A 154 8.09 12.65 20.42
CA LYS A 154 8.80 11.41 20.81
C LYS A 154 9.05 11.24 22.31
N GLY A 155 9.12 12.32 23.08
CA GLY A 155 9.31 12.29 24.53
C GLY A 155 8.16 11.66 25.32
N MET A 156 6.98 11.46 24.69
CA MET A 156 5.82 10.82 25.32
C MET A 156 5.78 9.30 25.17
N MET A 157 6.68 8.72 24.38
CA MET A 157 6.75 7.28 24.15
C MET A 157 7.16 6.54 25.44
N LEU A 158 6.42 5.50 25.80
CA LEU A 158 6.79 4.64 26.94
C LEU A 158 7.98 3.74 26.58
N PRO A 159 8.74 3.24 27.59
CA PRO A 159 9.82 2.30 27.33
C PRO A 159 9.37 1.08 26.52
N GLY A 160 9.98 0.87 25.37
CA GLY A 160 9.67 -0.24 24.45
C GLY A 160 8.61 0.08 23.40
N GLU A 161 7.97 1.25 23.44
CA GLU A 161 7.13 1.72 22.34
C GLU A 161 7.99 2.19 21.16
N MET A 162 7.43 2.09 19.97
CA MET A 162 8.07 2.50 18.73
C MET A 162 7.05 3.13 17.78
N PHE A 163 7.53 4.02 16.93
CA PHE A 163 6.71 4.55 15.85
C PHE A 163 6.46 3.48 14.80
N VAL A 164 5.29 3.55 14.16
CA VAL A 164 4.88 2.65 13.10
C VAL A 164 4.70 3.45 11.83
N ASN A 165 5.39 3.08 10.76
CA ASN A 165 5.07 3.56 9.43
C ASN A 165 4.01 2.63 8.80
N VAL A 166 3.19 3.21 7.94
CA VAL A 166 2.14 2.50 7.22
C VAL A 166 2.26 2.85 5.76
N GLY A 167 2.26 1.86 4.88
CA GLY A 167 2.32 2.12 3.45
C GLY A 167 1.62 1.05 2.63
N GLN A 168 1.42 1.34 1.36
CA GLN A 168 0.96 0.37 0.38
C GLN A 168 1.98 0.30 -0.75
N ASN A 169 2.37 -0.92 -1.11
CA ASN A 169 3.27 -1.12 -2.23
C ASN A 169 2.55 -0.89 -3.56
N PRO A 170 3.27 -0.37 -4.57
CA PRO A 170 2.82 -0.47 -5.96
C PRO A 170 2.72 -1.94 -6.38
N LYS A 171 1.99 -2.21 -7.47
CA LYS A 171 1.79 -3.55 -8.04
C LYS A 171 3.10 -4.31 -8.22
N VAL A 172 4.13 -3.67 -8.78
CA VAL A 172 5.44 -4.31 -9.03
C VAL A 172 6.05 -4.88 -7.75
N GLY A 173 5.81 -4.23 -6.61
CA GLY A 173 6.25 -4.66 -5.29
C GLY A 173 5.25 -5.52 -4.50
N SER A 174 4.12 -5.91 -5.08
CA SER A 174 3.07 -6.61 -4.35
C SER A 174 2.74 -7.96 -4.98
N SER A 175 2.91 -9.05 -4.23
CA SER A 175 2.48 -10.39 -4.64
C SER A 175 1.01 -10.70 -4.31
N ILE A 176 0.28 -9.77 -3.68
CA ILE A 176 -1.11 -9.95 -3.24
C ILE A 176 -2.00 -8.99 -4.03
N ARG A 177 -2.71 -9.51 -5.02
CA ARG A 177 -3.62 -8.76 -5.88
C ARG A 177 -5.00 -8.54 -5.26
N GLU A 178 -5.63 -9.63 -4.83
CA GLU A 178 -7.08 -9.70 -4.58
C GLU A 178 -7.51 -9.14 -3.22
N THR A 179 -6.58 -8.66 -2.39
CA THR A 179 -6.86 -8.22 -1.02
C THR A 179 -6.09 -6.96 -0.70
N GLN A 180 -6.80 -5.85 -0.61
CA GLN A 180 -6.23 -4.57 -0.19
C GLN A 180 -5.65 -4.67 1.22
N HIS A 181 -4.37 -4.36 1.34
CA HIS A 181 -3.62 -4.42 2.58
C HIS A 181 -2.61 -3.29 2.64
N THR A 182 -2.30 -2.83 3.85
CA THR A 182 -1.13 -1.98 4.09
C THR A 182 -0.05 -2.81 4.75
N GLN A 183 1.19 -2.39 4.54
CA GLN A 183 2.35 -2.87 5.26
C GLN A 183 2.64 -1.92 6.41
N LEU A 184 2.94 -2.52 7.55
CA LEU A 184 3.30 -1.82 8.77
C LEU A 184 4.75 -2.14 9.06
N CYS A 185 5.62 -1.16 9.29
CA CYS A 185 6.91 -1.45 9.89
C CYS A 185 7.35 -0.41 10.91
N GLU A 186 8.25 -0.81 11.79
CA GLU A 186 8.83 0.10 12.77
C GLU A 186 9.58 1.24 12.07
N GLY A 187 9.22 2.48 12.41
CA GLY A 187 10.05 3.62 12.12
C GLY A 187 9.30 4.95 12.03
N SER A 188 10.09 6.00 12.23
CA SER A 188 9.75 7.41 12.04
C SER A 188 10.51 8.00 10.84
N VAL A 189 10.30 9.28 10.54
CA VAL A 189 11.11 10.02 9.55
C VAL A 189 12.62 9.87 9.81
N SER A 190 13.06 9.95 11.07
CA SER A 190 14.49 9.84 11.41
C SER A 190 15.05 8.43 11.22
N SER A 191 14.18 7.43 11.08
CA SER A 191 14.58 6.03 10.92
C SER A 191 15.07 5.72 9.50
N TYR A 192 14.77 6.60 8.52
CA TYR A 192 15.05 6.36 7.11
C TYR A 192 15.70 7.60 6.45
N PRO A 193 16.96 7.51 5.97
CA PRO A 193 17.65 8.64 5.36
C PRO A 193 16.91 9.27 4.17
N VAL A 194 16.29 8.45 3.31
CA VAL A 194 15.54 8.95 2.14
C VAL A 194 14.35 9.85 2.53
N LEU A 195 13.75 9.62 3.70
CA LEU A 195 12.65 10.45 4.22
C LEU A 195 13.14 11.78 4.80
N GLN A 196 14.45 11.91 5.05
CA GLN A 196 15.08 13.14 5.54
C GLN A 196 15.55 14.06 4.41
N LEU A 197 15.64 13.55 3.17
CA LEU A 197 15.96 14.38 2.01
C LEU A 197 14.93 15.51 1.84
N ALA A 198 15.41 16.70 1.52
CA ALA A 198 14.59 17.88 1.27
C ALA A 198 15.21 18.69 0.13
N SER A 199 14.36 19.35 -0.66
CA SER A 199 14.79 20.24 -1.74
C SER A 199 14.47 21.69 -1.40
N SER A 200 13.19 22.02 -1.29
CA SER A 200 12.75 23.36 -0.89
C SER A 200 11.33 23.29 -0.32
N PRO A 201 11.15 22.79 0.92
CA PRO A 201 9.84 22.71 1.56
C PRO A 201 9.16 24.08 1.61
N ARG A 202 7.88 24.12 1.23
CA ARG A 202 7.05 25.33 1.24
C ARG A 202 5.84 25.12 2.14
N PHE A 203 5.58 26.08 3.02
CA PHE A 203 4.38 26.05 3.83
C PHE A 203 3.14 26.41 3.00
N SER A 204 2.06 25.66 3.19
CA SER A 204 0.74 25.94 2.65
C SER A 204 -0.20 26.25 3.81
N ALA A 205 -0.62 27.52 3.92
CA ALA A 205 -1.61 27.93 4.92
C ALA A 205 -2.95 27.21 4.72
N LYS A 206 -3.33 26.97 3.45
CA LYS A 206 -4.54 26.23 3.07
C LYS A 206 -4.59 24.81 3.64
N LEU A 207 -3.43 24.13 3.68
CA LEU A 207 -3.33 22.76 4.16
C LEU A 207 -2.92 22.66 5.63
N GLY A 208 -2.37 23.74 6.21
CA GLY A 208 -1.66 23.66 7.49
C GLY A 208 -0.49 22.67 7.43
N ALA A 209 0.26 22.67 6.32
CA ALA A 209 1.27 21.65 6.03
C ALA A 209 2.47 22.23 5.28
N HIS A 210 3.63 21.59 5.43
CA HIS A 210 4.77 21.82 4.55
C HIS A 210 4.76 20.80 3.42
N LEU A 211 4.85 21.28 2.18
CA LEU A 211 4.94 20.44 0.98
C LEU A 211 6.31 20.63 0.33
N ASP A 212 6.97 19.54 -0.02
CA ASP A 212 8.25 19.53 -0.73
C ASP A 212 8.21 18.57 -1.93
N LEU A 213 8.87 18.96 -3.01
CA LEU A 213 9.02 18.18 -4.24
C LEU A 213 10.49 17.80 -4.39
N VAL A 214 10.85 16.64 -3.85
CA VAL A 214 12.24 16.22 -3.71
C VAL A 214 12.68 15.43 -4.93
N ASP A 215 13.72 15.92 -5.60
CA ASP A 215 14.42 15.18 -6.65
C ASP A 215 15.32 14.12 -6.01
N VAL A 216 15.11 12.85 -6.39
CA VAL A 216 15.87 11.71 -5.90
C VAL A 216 16.47 10.98 -7.09
N GLY A 217 17.66 11.42 -7.46
CA GLY A 217 18.51 10.81 -8.46
C GLY A 217 19.98 10.89 -8.06
N PRO A 218 20.87 10.28 -8.85
CA PRO A 218 22.31 10.54 -8.77
C PRO A 218 22.60 12.05 -8.81
N PRO A 219 23.65 12.56 -8.13
CA PRO A 219 23.96 13.99 -8.09
C PRO A 219 24.07 14.66 -9.47
N GLU A 220 24.49 13.90 -10.48
CA GLU A 220 24.66 14.33 -11.87
C GLU A 220 23.39 14.25 -12.73
N ALA A 221 22.31 13.64 -12.21
CA ALA A 221 21.07 13.47 -12.97
C ALA A 221 20.32 14.80 -13.10
N SER A 222 19.79 15.07 -14.30
CA SER A 222 18.83 16.17 -14.47
C SER A 222 17.52 15.88 -13.71
N GLN A 223 16.66 16.89 -13.57
CA GLN A 223 15.35 16.70 -12.93
C GLN A 223 14.50 15.64 -13.66
N ASP A 224 14.55 15.60 -14.99
CA ASP A 224 13.84 14.60 -15.81
C ASP A 224 14.46 13.20 -15.76
N GLN A 225 15.66 13.08 -15.18
CA GLN A 225 16.37 11.83 -14.95
C GLN A 225 16.31 11.38 -13.49
N SER A 226 15.70 12.18 -12.61
CA SER A 226 15.55 11.87 -11.19
C SER A 226 14.18 11.26 -10.90
N GLY A 227 14.11 10.43 -9.87
CA GLY A 227 12.83 10.09 -9.24
C GLY A 227 12.26 11.30 -8.50
N LEU A 228 10.96 11.28 -8.23
CA LEU A 228 10.27 12.40 -7.59
C LEU A 228 9.52 11.92 -6.35
N LEU A 229 9.80 12.57 -5.21
CA LEU A 229 9.05 12.38 -3.98
C LEU A 229 8.23 13.64 -3.69
N VAL A 230 6.93 13.47 -3.46
CA VAL A 230 6.08 14.50 -2.86
C VAL A 230 6.03 14.21 -1.37
N LYS A 231 6.53 15.15 -0.57
CA LYS A 231 6.54 15.07 0.89
C LYS A 231 5.56 16.07 1.46
N LEU A 232 4.58 15.61 2.23
CA LEU A 232 3.64 16.46 2.96
C LEU A 232 3.79 16.21 4.46
N ASP A 233 4.30 17.21 5.19
CA ASP A 233 4.53 17.15 6.65
C ASP A 233 3.48 18.03 7.35
N THR A 234 2.66 17.42 8.22
CA THR A 234 1.55 18.10 8.90
C THR A 234 1.20 17.47 10.24
N GLU A 235 0.68 18.27 11.16
CA GLU A 235 0.09 17.83 12.42
C GLU A 235 -1.39 17.43 12.28
N SER A 236 -2.02 17.72 11.13
CA SER A 236 -3.43 17.38 10.83
C SER A 236 -3.56 16.51 9.57
N PRO A 237 -2.94 15.32 9.53
CA PRO A 237 -2.84 14.52 8.29
C PRO A 237 -4.19 13.95 7.83
N THR A 238 -5.14 13.78 8.75
CA THR A 238 -6.50 13.30 8.46
C THR A 238 -7.46 14.43 8.08
N SER A 239 -7.00 15.67 7.89
CA SER A 239 -7.87 16.77 7.48
C SER A 239 -8.46 16.49 6.09
N PRO A 240 -9.73 16.85 5.84
CA PRO A 240 -10.34 16.67 4.52
C PRO A 240 -9.56 17.32 3.38
N GLU A 241 -8.94 18.47 3.63
CA GLU A 241 -8.16 19.24 2.64
C GLU A 241 -6.86 18.53 2.24
N VAL A 242 -6.14 17.95 3.21
CA VAL A 242 -4.93 17.16 2.95
C VAL A 242 -5.28 15.90 2.17
N LEU A 243 -6.32 15.17 2.59
CA LEU A 243 -6.77 13.96 1.92
C LEU A 243 -7.30 14.24 0.50
N GLU A 244 -8.08 15.30 0.32
CA GLU A 244 -8.59 15.72 -0.99
C GLU A 244 -7.43 16.03 -1.94
N LEU A 245 -6.43 16.78 -1.48
CA LEU A 245 -5.27 17.14 -2.29
C LEU A 245 -4.53 15.89 -2.77
N LEU A 246 -4.17 14.98 -1.86
CA LEU A 246 -3.38 13.79 -2.18
C LEU A 246 -4.14 12.84 -3.11
N ILE A 247 -5.44 12.63 -2.87
CA ILE A 247 -6.28 11.76 -3.71
C ILE A 247 -6.51 12.40 -5.09
N SER A 248 -6.79 13.70 -5.14
CA SER A 248 -6.95 14.43 -6.40
C SER A 248 -5.66 14.47 -7.21
N LEU A 249 -4.51 14.60 -6.56
CA LEU A 249 -3.21 14.57 -7.21
C LEU A 249 -2.97 13.19 -7.85
N ARG A 250 -3.24 12.11 -7.11
CA ARG A 250 -3.17 10.74 -7.63
C ARG A 250 -4.03 10.57 -8.89
N LEU A 251 -5.28 11.02 -8.83
CA LEU A 251 -6.20 10.92 -9.96
C LEU A 251 -5.69 11.71 -11.16
N ARG A 252 -5.26 12.95 -10.95
CA ARG A 252 -4.69 13.81 -11.99
C ARG A 252 -3.50 13.16 -12.69
N LEU A 253 -2.62 12.52 -11.93
CA LEU A 253 -1.45 11.82 -12.48
C LEU A 253 -1.87 10.58 -13.27
N LEU A 254 -2.79 9.76 -12.76
CA LEU A 254 -3.32 8.62 -13.50
C LEU A 254 -3.98 9.04 -14.81
N GLU A 255 -4.78 10.11 -14.81
CA GLU A 255 -5.45 10.62 -16.01
C GLU A 255 -4.46 11.14 -17.05
N ARG A 256 -3.36 11.78 -16.63
CA ARG A 256 -2.38 12.39 -17.54
C ARG A 256 -1.29 11.44 -18.03
N LEU A 257 -0.91 10.45 -17.21
CA LEU A 257 0.31 9.67 -17.41
C LEU A 257 0.03 8.20 -17.77
N GLY A 258 -1.11 7.95 -18.43
CA GLY A 258 -1.42 6.64 -19.03
C GLY A 258 -2.08 5.63 -18.09
N GLY A 259 -2.71 6.09 -17.01
CA GLY A 259 -3.51 5.28 -16.09
C GLY A 259 -2.70 4.29 -15.27
N SER A 260 -3.42 3.39 -14.60
CA SER A 260 -2.81 2.41 -13.68
C SER A 260 -1.99 1.34 -14.39
N ASP A 261 -2.12 1.22 -15.71
CA ASP A 261 -1.32 0.32 -16.54
C ASP A 261 0.09 0.86 -16.80
N SER A 262 0.26 2.19 -16.74
CA SER A 262 1.54 2.86 -17.01
C SER A 262 2.29 3.25 -15.73
N ILE A 263 1.56 3.71 -14.72
CA ILE A 263 2.13 4.19 -13.46
C ILE A 263 1.42 3.60 -12.25
N ASP A 264 2.12 3.61 -11.12
CA ASP A 264 1.58 3.30 -9.80
C ASP A 264 2.13 4.32 -8.78
N PHE A 265 1.81 4.12 -7.50
CA PHE A 265 2.27 4.99 -6.44
C PHE A 265 2.82 4.19 -5.27
N LEU A 266 3.99 4.61 -4.81
CA LEU A 266 4.40 4.34 -3.44
C LEU A 266 3.79 5.42 -2.55
N VAL A 267 2.98 5.01 -1.59
CA VAL A 267 2.45 5.89 -0.55
C VAL A 267 2.79 5.34 0.82
N LEU A 268 3.38 6.20 1.66
CA LEU A 268 3.80 5.88 3.01
C LEU A 268 3.41 7.04 3.94
N ALA A 269 2.88 6.74 5.11
CA ALA A 269 2.69 7.68 6.20
C ALA A 269 3.55 7.24 7.39
N THR A 270 4.33 8.16 7.96
CA THR A 270 5.22 7.88 9.10
C THR A 270 5.22 9.05 10.08
N ALA A 271 5.48 8.79 11.36
CA ALA A 271 5.54 9.82 12.38
C ALA A 271 6.70 10.82 12.12
N ASN A 272 6.39 12.12 12.17
CA ASN A 272 7.38 13.19 12.07
C ASN A 272 8.10 13.47 13.41
N GLU A 273 7.81 12.68 14.44
CA GLU A 273 8.32 12.77 15.83
C GLU A 273 7.92 14.05 16.61
N ARG A 274 7.08 14.91 16.03
CA ARG A 274 6.55 16.15 16.62
C ARG A 274 5.04 16.10 16.90
N GLY A 275 4.42 14.94 16.75
CA GLY A 275 2.98 14.74 16.91
C GLY A 275 2.17 14.80 15.62
N GLY A 276 2.84 14.95 14.48
CA GLY A 276 2.24 14.86 13.15
C GLY A 276 2.77 13.68 12.34
N LEU A 277 2.41 13.67 11.06
CA LEU A 277 2.89 12.69 10.08
C LEU A 277 3.60 13.37 8.92
N LEU A 278 4.61 12.68 8.39
CA LEU A 278 5.07 12.86 7.02
C LEU A 278 4.34 11.84 6.14
N VAL A 279 3.59 12.34 5.17
CA VAL A 279 3.05 11.54 4.07
C VAL A 279 3.97 11.66 2.87
N LEU A 280 4.59 10.55 2.50
CA LEU A 280 5.34 10.39 1.28
C LEU A 280 4.41 9.88 0.18
N PHE A 281 4.40 10.56 -0.95
CA PHE A 281 3.69 10.18 -2.15
C PHE A 281 4.66 10.22 -3.32
N ALA A 282 4.88 9.09 -3.98
CA ALA A 282 5.83 8.99 -5.08
C ALA A 282 5.23 8.25 -6.28
N PRO A 283 5.11 8.90 -7.45
CA PRO A 283 4.74 8.20 -8.68
C PRO A 283 5.90 7.30 -9.12
N VAL A 284 5.58 6.07 -9.51
CA VAL A 284 6.54 5.08 -10.01
C VAL A 284 6.05 4.45 -11.30
N ALA A 285 6.96 4.07 -12.19
CA ALA A 285 6.62 3.36 -13.41
C ALA A 285 6.14 1.93 -13.13
N GLN A 286 5.20 1.42 -13.93
CA GLN A 286 4.85 -0.01 -13.94
C GLN A 286 5.94 -0.80 -14.69
N LEU A 287 6.98 -1.20 -13.95
CA LEU A 287 8.09 -1.97 -14.51
C LEU A 287 7.64 -3.32 -15.09
N VAL A 288 8.28 -3.73 -16.18
CA VAL A 288 8.02 -5.01 -16.84
C VAL A 288 9.20 -5.94 -16.63
N LYS A 289 8.91 -7.16 -16.14
CA LYS A 289 9.90 -8.22 -15.98
C LYS A 289 10.22 -8.82 -17.36
N ILE A 290 11.47 -8.77 -17.80
CA ILE A 290 11.90 -9.21 -19.15
C ILE A 290 12.29 -10.69 -19.15
N GLY A 291 12.66 -11.25 -18.00
CA GLY A 291 12.90 -12.69 -17.88
C GLY A 291 13.27 -13.14 -16.47
N ASP A 292 13.10 -14.45 -16.25
CA ASP A 292 13.37 -15.15 -14.98
C ASP A 292 14.57 -16.10 -15.11
N LYS A 293 15.40 -15.88 -16.14
CA LYS A 293 16.44 -16.84 -16.56
C LYS A 293 17.53 -17.05 -15.51
N LYS A 294 17.63 -16.17 -14.51
CA LYS A 294 18.54 -16.37 -13.37
C LYS A 294 17.69 -16.36 -12.09
N PRO A 295 17.79 -17.39 -11.23
CA PRO A 295 16.92 -17.56 -10.06
C PRO A 295 17.06 -16.43 -9.02
N ASP A 296 18.17 -15.69 -9.04
CA ASP A 296 18.42 -14.52 -8.20
C ASP A 296 18.34 -13.18 -8.97
N PHE A 297 18.10 -13.18 -10.29
CA PHE A 297 18.17 -11.94 -11.08
C PHE A 297 17.04 -11.87 -12.10
N ALA A 298 16.10 -10.96 -11.82
CA ALA A 298 15.11 -10.53 -12.79
C ALA A 298 15.58 -9.25 -13.46
N ASP A 299 15.69 -9.25 -14.78
CA ASP A 299 15.92 -8.03 -15.54
C ASP A 299 14.59 -7.29 -15.72
N TRP A 300 14.59 -5.99 -15.44
CA TRP A 300 13.41 -5.13 -15.51
C TRP A 300 13.58 -4.06 -16.58
N ALA A 301 12.49 -3.76 -17.28
CA ALA A 301 12.37 -2.59 -18.13
C ALA A 301 11.50 -1.54 -17.45
N ASN A 302 11.92 -0.27 -17.54
CA ASN A 302 10.99 0.84 -17.40
C ASN A 302 10.39 1.16 -18.78
N PRO A 303 9.11 0.82 -19.04
CA PRO A 303 8.49 1.04 -20.35
C PRO A 303 8.35 2.53 -20.71
N LEU A 304 8.39 3.43 -19.72
CA LEU A 304 8.24 4.88 -19.94
C LEU A 304 9.54 5.55 -20.41
N THR A 305 10.69 4.97 -20.05
CA THR A 305 12.02 5.51 -20.43
C THR A 305 12.72 4.62 -21.47
N GLY A 306 12.29 3.37 -21.62
CA GLY A 306 12.97 2.36 -22.43
C GLY A 306 14.25 1.81 -21.79
N GLU A 307 14.55 2.20 -20.55
CA GLU A 307 15.77 1.79 -19.85
C GLU A 307 15.63 0.37 -19.28
N LEU A 308 16.78 -0.31 -19.21
CA LEU A 308 16.92 -1.63 -18.61
C LEU A 308 17.65 -1.51 -17.28
N SER A 309 17.21 -2.26 -16.26
CA SER A 309 17.85 -2.26 -14.94
C SER A 309 19.36 -2.57 -15.01
N GLU A 310 19.75 -3.50 -15.87
CA GLU A 310 21.16 -3.85 -16.11
C GLU A 310 21.97 -2.67 -16.65
N ALA A 311 21.44 -1.93 -17.62
CA ALA A 311 22.11 -0.76 -18.21
C ALA A 311 22.28 0.38 -17.21
N CYS A 312 21.39 0.46 -16.21
CA CYS A 312 21.48 1.42 -15.10
C CYS A 312 22.37 0.93 -13.95
N GLY A 313 23.03 -0.23 -14.08
CA GLY A 313 23.85 -0.81 -13.02
C GLY A 313 23.06 -1.29 -11.81
N LEU A 314 21.77 -1.58 -11.97
CA LEU A 314 20.90 -2.14 -10.93
C LEU A 314 20.90 -3.66 -11.05
N GLN A 315 21.82 -4.33 -10.34
CA GLN A 315 22.01 -5.78 -10.40
C GLN A 315 21.71 -6.50 -9.06
N GLU A 316 21.04 -5.84 -8.12
CA GLU A 316 20.85 -6.37 -6.76
C GLU A 316 19.58 -7.23 -6.63
N ALA A 317 19.76 -8.54 -6.50
CA ALA A 317 18.74 -9.58 -6.34
C ALA A 317 17.69 -9.37 -5.23
N ARG A 318 17.95 -8.47 -4.26
CA ARG A 318 17.24 -8.42 -2.96
C ARG A 318 16.72 -7.05 -2.57
N VAL A 319 17.00 -6.02 -3.37
CA VAL A 319 16.33 -4.73 -3.22
C VAL A 319 15.18 -4.74 -4.21
N ASP A 320 13.96 -4.84 -3.69
CA ASP A 320 12.76 -4.83 -4.53
C ASP A 320 12.61 -3.44 -5.16
N PHE A 321 13.21 -3.28 -6.34
CA PHE A 321 13.23 -2.03 -7.11
C PHE A 321 11.83 -1.55 -7.44
N GLY A 322 10.86 -2.47 -7.53
CA GLY A 322 9.46 -2.17 -7.79
C GLY A 322 8.80 -1.39 -6.66
N LYS A 323 9.37 -1.38 -5.44
CA LYS A 323 8.79 -0.69 -4.28
C LYS A 323 9.22 0.75 -4.15
N GLY A 324 10.27 1.22 -4.83
CA GLY A 324 10.87 2.55 -4.62
C GLY A 324 11.49 2.79 -3.24
N VAL A 325 11.11 2.02 -2.22
CA VAL A 325 11.69 2.05 -0.88
C VAL A 325 12.39 0.73 -0.61
N GLY A 326 13.72 0.75 -0.65
CA GLY A 326 14.57 -0.35 -0.17
C GLY A 326 14.42 -0.68 1.33
N GLN A 327 13.39 -0.15 2.01
CA GLN A 327 13.14 -0.30 3.44
C GLN A 327 12.54 -1.66 3.82
N PHE A 328 11.79 -2.30 2.91
CA PHE A 328 10.87 -3.36 3.32
C PHE A 328 11.44 -4.78 3.38
N LEU A 329 12.63 -5.04 2.83
CA LEU A 329 13.05 -6.43 2.60
C LEU A 329 14.54 -6.71 2.80
N VAL A 330 15.21 -5.97 3.67
CA VAL A 330 16.60 -6.32 4.00
C VAL A 330 16.63 -7.39 5.09
N ALA A 331 16.30 -8.62 4.70
CA ALA A 331 16.23 -9.78 5.60
C ALA A 331 17.59 -10.16 6.24
N LYS A 332 18.72 -9.65 5.72
CA LYS A 332 20.07 -9.93 6.23
C LYS A 332 20.73 -8.69 6.78
N GLN A 333 21.17 -8.75 8.03
CA GLN A 333 21.82 -7.65 8.75
C GLN A 333 23.04 -7.06 8.03
N SER A 334 23.81 -7.88 7.31
CA SER A 334 24.97 -7.42 6.52
C SER A 334 24.59 -6.58 5.31
N LEU A 335 23.48 -6.91 4.61
CA LEU A 335 22.94 -6.11 3.53
C LEU A 335 22.34 -4.81 4.06
N ARG A 336 21.75 -4.84 5.26
CA ARG A 336 21.26 -3.63 5.95
C ARG A 336 22.44 -2.71 6.22
N GLN A 337 23.55 -3.24 6.70
CA GLN A 337 24.77 -2.47 6.91
C GLN A 337 25.37 -1.94 5.60
N GLN A 338 25.36 -2.70 4.50
CA GLN A 338 25.81 -2.20 3.19
C GLN A 338 24.93 -1.08 2.64
N ILE A 339 23.60 -1.21 2.75
CA ILE A 339 22.67 -0.14 2.37
C ILE A 339 22.86 1.09 3.27
N LEU A 340 23.16 0.90 4.56
CA LEU A 340 23.46 2.01 5.47
C LEU A 340 24.85 2.63 5.23
N ALA A 341 25.82 1.89 4.67
CA ALA A 341 27.19 2.35 4.43
C ALA A 341 27.41 2.96 3.03
N GLY A 342 26.57 2.64 2.04
CA GLY A 342 26.66 3.15 0.66
C GLY A 342 25.37 3.01 -0.16
N GLY A 343 24.24 2.70 0.47
CA GLY A 343 22.97 2.45 -0.20
C GLY A 343 22.20 3.69 -0.61
N GLU A 344 22.61 4.90 -0.20
CA GLU A 344 21.97 6.13 -0.69
C GLU A 344 22.16 6.26 -2.21
N ASP A 345 23.38 6.04 -2.72
CA ASP A 345 23.66 6.08 -4.16
C ASP A 345 22.86 5.02 -4.92
N LEU A 346 22.76 3.80 -4.36
CA LEU A 346 21.94 2.75 -4.94
C LEU A 346 20.46 3.15 -4.95
N LEU A 347 19.91 3.65 -3.83
CA LEU A 347 18.52 4.11 -3.74
C LEU A 347 18.24 5.24 -4.73
N ARG A 348 19.16 6.20 -4.87
CA ARG A 348 19.07 7.29 -5.86
C ARG A 348 18.99 6.76 -7.28
N ARG A 349 19.80 5.76 -7.63
CA ARG A 349 19.73 5.08 -8.94
C ARG A 349 18.42 4.32 -9.13
N ILE A 350 17.90 3.67 -8.09
CA ILE A 350 16.60 2.98 -8.13
C ILE A 350 15.46 3.97 -8.40
N TRP A 351 15.48 5.11 -7.72
CA TRP A 351 14.50 6.18 -7.92
C TRP A 351 14.60 6.81 -9.31
N ALA A 352 15.82 7.07 -9.79
CA ALA A 352 16.05 7.50 -11.17
C ALA A 352 15.52 6.47 -12.18
N PHE A 353 15.75 5.17 -11.97
CA PHE A 353 15.24 4.12 -12.85
C PHE A 353 13.71 4.01 -12.82
N ASN A 354 13.08 4.16 -11.64
CA ASN A 354 11.62 4.08 -11.48
C ASN A 354 10.88 5.37 -11.85
N ARG A 355 11.59 6.40 -12.30
CA ARG A 355 11.00 7.71 -12.58
C ARG A 355 9.88 7.63 -13.61
N VAL A 356 8.98 8.59 -13.48
CA VAL A 356 7.86 8.82 -14.39
C VAL A 356 8.07 10.16 -15.09
N PRO A 357 8.52 10.16 -16.36
CA PRO A 357 8.69 11.41 -17.12
C PRO A 357 7.42 12.26 -17.15
N GLY A 358 7.55 13.57 -16.97
CA GLY A 358 6.42 14.51 -16.93
C GLY A 358 5.65 14.56 -15.60
N ALA A 359 5.94 13.70 -14.62
CA ALA A 359 5.25 13.72 -13.33
C ALA A 359 5.46 15.03 -12.56
N ARG A 360 6.68 15.59 -12.59
CA ARG A 360 7.01 16.87 -11.95
C ARG A 360 6.15 18.01 -12.51
N GLU A 361 6.14 18.17 -13.83
CA GLU A 361 5.33 19.19 -14.49
C GLU A 361 3.84 19.03 -14.17
N ALA A 362 3.33 17.80 -14.19
CA ALA A 362 1.94 17.52 -13.86
C ALA A 362 1.58 17.86 -12.39
N ILE A 363 2.48 17.55 -11.44
CA ILE A 363 2.33 17.90 -10.02
C ILE A 363 2.37 19.42 -9.85
N GLU A 364 3.38 20.10 -10.38
CA GLU A 364 3.52 21.55 -10.25
C GLU A 364 2.36 22.31 -10.89
N GLY A 365 1.89 21.85 -12.05
CA GLY A 365 0.68 22.36 -12.71
C GLY A 365 -0.55 22.20 -11.81
N PHE A 366 -0.75 21.00 -11.24
CA PHE A 366 -1.87 20.74 -10.32
C PHE A 366 -1.80 21.60 -9.05
N LEU A 367 -0.62 21.74 -8.43
CA LEU A 367 -0.45 22.57 -7.23
C LEU A 367 -0.73 24.05 -7.50
N ARG A 368 -0.37 24.54 -8.70
CA ARG A 368 -0.68 25.89 -9.16
C ARG A 368 -2.18 26.08 -9.42
N GLU A 369 -2.81 25.14 -10.13
CA GLU A 369 -4.27 25.13 -10.41
C GLU A 369 -5.08 25.11 -9.10
N ARG A 370 -4.60 24.41 -8.07
CA ARG A 370 -5.26 24.32 -6.76
C ARG A 370 -4.86 25.44 -5.79
N GLU A 371 -4.04 26.38 -6.24
CA GLU A 371 -3.59 27.54 -5.46
C GLU A 371 -3.01 27.12 -4.09
N VAL A 372 -2.27 26.01 -4.05
CA VAL A 372 -1.82 25.41 -2.78
C VAL A 372 -0.95 26.36 -1.96
N PHE A 373 -0.20 27.24 -2.63
CA PHE A 373 0.70 28.19 -1.98
C PHE A 373 0.27 29.65 -2.13
N SER A 374 -0.96 29.91 -2.60
CA SER A 374 -1.50 31.26 -2.67
C SER A 374 -2.17 31.57 -1.33
N GLY A 375 -1.48 32.27 -0.45
CA GLY A 375 -1.95 32.60 0.90
C GLY A 375 -1.08 33.65 1.56
#